data_AF-A0A2R5G6I1-F1
#
_entry.id   AF-A0A2R5G6I1-F1
#
_cell.length_a   1.000
_cell.length_b   1.000
_cell.length_c   1.000
_cell.angle_alpha   90.00
_cell.angle_beta   90.00
_cell.angle_gamma   90.00
#
_symmetry.space_group_name_H-M   'P 1'
#
loop_
_entity.id
_entity.type
_entity.pdbx_description
1 polymer ?
#
loop_
_entity_poly.entity_id
_entity_poly.type
_entity_poly.pdbx_seq_one_letter_code
_entity_poly.pdbx_strand_id
1 'polypeptide(L)'
;MGVGFAFVGQQYNLKVGNEDFYIDLLFYHVKLHCFVVIELKTGKFKPEYAGKINFYLSAVDDLLKSPLDSPSIGLILCASKDNVIAEYALRDVNKPIGIAEWQTQLTKSLPKELQPNLPTIEQLEAELENLSVEVDNEE
;
A
#
# COMPACT_ATOMS: atom_id res chain seq x y z
N MET A 1 7.29 14.34 -4.51
CA MET A 1 7.71 12.94 -4.28
C MET A 1 9.11 12.77 -4.86
N GLY A 2 10.12 12.44 -4.05
CA GLY A 2 11.52 12.61 -4.46
C GLY A 2 12.49 11.77 -3.64
N VAL A 3 12.50 10.45 -3.90
CA VAL A 3 13.62 9.53 -3.58
C VAL A 3 13.72 8.37 -4.59
N GLY A 4 12.99 8.46 -5.71
CA GLY A 4 12.88 7.39 -6.71
C GLY A 4 11.47 6.82 -6.89
N PHE A 5 10.49 7.25 -6.10
CA PHE A 5 9.08 6.87 -6.30
C PHE A 5 8.42 7.71 -7.39
N ALA A 6 7.85 7.04 -8.38
CA ALA A 6 6.90 7.56 -9.36
C ALA A 6 5.49 7.08 -8.99
N PHE A 7 4.54 8.01 -8.90
CA PHE A 7 3.14 7.66 -8.65
C PHE A 7 2.53 7.06 -9.91
N VAL A 8 1.88 5.90 -9.77
CA VAL A 8 1.19 5.20 -10.86
C VAL A 8 -0.32 5.40 -10.73
N GLY A 9 -0.86 5.24 -9.53
CA GLY A 9 -2.28 5.48 -9.29
C GLY A 9 -2.71 5.25 -7.84
N GLN A 10 -3.92 5.71 -7.54
CA GLN A 10 -4.65 5.48 -6.29
C GLN A 10 -5.95 4.75 -6.62
N GLN A 11 -6.42 3.87 -5.73
CA GLN A 11 -7.54 2.98 -6.01
C GLN A 11 -7.37 2.31 -7.39
N TYR A 12 -6.15 1.83 -7.63
CA TYR A 12 -5.74 1.33 -8.93
C TYR A 12 -6.46 0.01 -9.21
N ASN A 13 -7.30 0.01 -10.24
CA ASN A 13 -8.06 -1.16 -10.66
C ASN A 13 -7.13 -2.23 -11.27
N LEU A 14 -7.22 -3.44 -10.73
CA LEU A 14 -6.64 -4.65 -11.26
C LEU A 14 -7.74 -5.65 -11.57
N LYS A 15 -7.85 -6.01 -12.84
CA LYS A 15 -8.72 -7.09 -13.27
C LYS A 15 -7.97 -8.42 -13.24
N VAL A 16 -8.42 -9.33 -12.38
CA VAL A 16 -7.84 -10.69 -12.28
C VAL A 16 -8.94 -11.70 -12.52
N GLY A 17 -8.84 -12.44 -13.63
CA GLY A 17 -9.94 -13.27 -14.12
C GLY A 17 -11.15 -12.41 -14.50
N ASN A 18 -12.29 -12.67 -13.85
CA ASN A 18 -13.54 -11.94 -14.06
C ASN A 18 -13.89 -10.99 -12.90
N GLU A 19 -12.96 -10.78 -11.96
CA GLU A 19 -13.16 -9.93 -10.79
C GLU A 19 -12.26 -8.70 -10.82
N ASP A 20 -12.77 -7.61 -10.27
CA ASP A 20 -12.09 -6.33 -10.14
C ASP A 20 -11.57 -6.16 -8.70
N PHE A 21 -10.31 -5.76 -8.59
CA PHE A 21 -9.64 -5.48 -7.33
C PHE A 21 -9.05 -4.09 -7.34
N TYR A 22 -8.90 -3.49 -6.16
CA TYR A 22 -8.41 -2.12 -6.03
C TYR A 22 -7.22 -2.06 -5.07
N ILE A 23 -6.08 -1.61 -5.59
CA ILE A 23 -4.90 -1.30 -4.79
C ILE A 23 -5.05 0.13 -4.27
N ASP A 24 -4.90 0.34 -2.96
CA ASP A 24 -5.03 1.67 -2.37
C ASP A 24 -4.06 2.67 -3.01
N LEU A 25 -2.76 2.36 -3.04
CA LEU A 25 -1.76 3.15 -3.76
C LEU A 25 -0.75 2.26 -4.51
N LEU A 26 -0.47 2.61 -5.76
CA LEU A 26 0.52 1.97 -6.60
C LEU A 26 1.59 2.98 -7.02
N PHE A 27 2.84 2.60 -6.77
CA PHE A 27 4.03 3.36 -7.18
C PHE A 27 4.96 2.50 -8.02
N TYR A 28 5.88 3.14 -8.73
CA TYR A 28 7.04 2.52 -9.34
C TYR A 28 8.32 3.13 -8.77
N HIS A 29 9.28 2.32 -8.36
CA HIS A 29 10.53 2.77 -7.79
C HIS A 29 11.66 2.73 -8.83
N VAL A 30 12.02 3.88 -9.40
CA VAL A 30 12.90 4.00 -10.57
C VAL A 30 14.33 3.50 -10.34
N LYS A 31 14.84 3.51 -9.10
CA LYS A 31 16.21 2.99 -8.82
C LYS A 31 16.24 1.49 -8.55
N LEU A 32 15.12 0.94 -8.07
CA LEU A 32 14.99 -0.50 -7.81
C LEU A 32 14.39 -1.23 -9.01
N HIS A 33 13.84 -0.46 -9.96
CA HIS A 33 13.10 -0.94 -11.11
C HIS A 33 11.99 -1.91 -10.71
N CYS A 34 11.11 -1.53 -9.78
CA CYS A 34 10.03 -2.39 -9.31
C CYS A 34 8.76 -1.59 -9.00
N PHE A 35 7.61 -2.24 -9.03
CA PHE A 35 6.40 -1.66 -8.48
C PHE A 35 6.38 -1.75 -6.96
N VAL A 36 5.69 -0.81 -6.32
CA VAL A 36 5.46 -0.78 -4.88
C VAL A 36 3.96 -0.66 -4.64
N VAL A 37 3.38 -1.74 -4.10
CA VAL A 37 1.96 -1.85 -3.74
C VAL A 37 1.82 -1.45 -2.28
N ILE A 38 1.00 -0.45 -1.98
CA ILE A 38 0.76 0.01 -0.61
C ILE A 38 -0.70 -0.20 -0.26
N GLU A 39 -0.93 -0.91 0.86
CA GLU A 39 -2.24 -1.11 1.46
C GLU A 39 -2.31 -0.31 2.76
N LEU A 40 -3.36 0.51 2.90
CA LEU A 40 -3.60 1.37 4.06
C LEU A 40 -4.64 0.75 4.99
N LYS A 41 -4.35 0.79 6.30
CA LYS A 41 -5.24 0.30 7.35
C LYS A 41 -5.24 1.25 8.55
N THR A 42 -6.43 1.73 8.89
CA THR A 42 -6.70 2.55 10.08
C THR A 42 -6.62 1.74 11.38
N GLY A 43 -6.74 0.41 11.29
CA GLY A 43 -6.72 -0.50 12.44
C GLY A 43 -5.38 -1.20 12.69
N LYS A 44 -5.40 -2.15 13.63
CA LYS A 44 -4.30 -3.08 13.91
C LYS A 44 -4.09 -4.01 12.71
N PHE A 45 -2.84 -4.37 12.44
CA PHE A 45 -2.50 -5.42 11.48
C PHE A 45 -3.30 -6.72 11.74
N LYS A 46 -3.83 -7.30 10.65
CA LYS A 46 -4.47 -8.61 10.64
C LYS A 46 -3.75 -9.53 9.63
N PRO A 47 -3.64 -10.85 9.90
CA PRO A 47 -3.00 -11.79 8.99
C PRO A 47 -3.56 -11.79 7.56
N GLU A 48 -4.86 -11.55 7.39
CA GLU A 48 -5.53 -11.46 6.08
C GLU A 48 -4.91 -10.41 5.14
N TYR A 49 -4.32 -9.34 5.69
CA TYR A 49 -3.67 -8.30 4.91
C TYR A 49 -2.42 -8.81 4.18
N ALA A 50 -1.70 -9.77 4.78
CA ALA A 50 -0.55 -10.40 4.12
C ALA A 50 -1.00 -11.20 2.88
N GLY A 51 -2.13 -11.91 2.98
CA GLY A 51 -2.73 -12.62 1.85
C GLY A 51 -3.14 -11.67 0.72
N LYS A 52 -3.79 -10.55 1.06
CA LYS A 52 -4.22 -9.52 0.12
C LYS A 52 -3.03 -8.90 -0.63
N ILE A 53 -1.99 -8.46 0.08
CA ILE A 53 -0.78 -7.92 -0.57
C ILE A 53 -0.09 -8.99 -1.41
N ASN A 54 0.05 -10.23 -0.92
CA ASN A 54 0.70 -11.30 -1.67
C ASN A 54 0.00 -11.55 -3.03
N PHE A 55 -1.33 -11.52 -3.03
CA PHE A 55 -2.16 -11.57 -4.24
C PHE A 55 -1.87 -10.37 -5.16
N TYR A 56 -1.87 -9.14 -4.65
CA TYR A 56 -1.56 -7.96 -5.47
C TYR A 56 -0.16 -7.99 -6.07
N LEU A 57 0.84 -8.43 -5.31
CA LEU A 57 2.18 -8.60 -5.86
C LEU A 57 2.22 -9.67 -6.95
N SER A 58 1.35 -10.69 -6.94
CA SER A 58 1.26 -11.66 -8.04
C SER A 58 0.70 -11.01 -9.28
N ALA A 59 -0.44 -10.34 -9.12
CA ALA A 59 -1.13 -9.69 -10.23
C ALA A 59 -0.28 -8.59 -10.87
N VAL A 60 0.39 -7.76 -10.06
CA VAL A 60 1.27 -6.69 -10.56
C VAL A 60 2.49 -7.27 -11.28
N ASP A 61 3.13 -8.30 -10.71
CA ASP A 61 4.28 -8.95 -11.35
C ASP A 61 3.95 -9.65 -12.67
N ASP A 62 2.71 -10.11 -12.84
CA ASP A 62 2.25 -10.79 -14.05
C ASP A 62 1.73 -9.81 -15.11
N LEU A 63 0.95 -8.79 -14.69
CA LEU A 63 0.20 -7.92 -15.59
C LEU A 63 0.92 -6.62 -15.97
N LEU A 64 1.75 -6.08 -15.07
CA LEU A 64 2.34 -4.75 -15.24
C LEU A 64 3.86 -4.78 -15.42
N LYS A 65 4.51 -5.79 -14.86
CA LYS A 65 5.97 -5.88 -14.83
C LYS A 65 6.55 -6.22 -16.20
N SER A 66 7.60 -5.50 -16.59
CA SER A 66 8.42 -5.86 -17.74
C SER A 66 9.49 -6.89 -17.34
N PRO A 67 10.11 -7.60 -18.30
CA PRO A 67 11.19 -8.54 -18.01
C PRO A 67 12.44 -7.90 -17.36
N LEU A 68 12.57 -6.57 -17.43
CA LEU A 68 13.70 -5.82 -16.86
C LEU A 68 13.45 -5.37 -15.43
N ASP A 69 12.21 -5.47 -14.95
CA ASP A 69 11.83 -5.03 -13.62
C ASP A 69 12.10 -6.11 -12.57
N SER A 70 12.59 -5.68 -11.41
CA SER A 70 12.73 -6.47 -10.20
C SER A 70 11.36 -6.86 -9.62
N PRO A 71 11.30 -7.90 -8.76
CA PRO A 71 10.07 -8.27 -8.07
C PRO A 71 9.42 -7.10 -7.33
N SER A 72 8.10 -6.97 -7.44
CA SER A 72 7.35 -5.89 -6.79
C SER A 72 7.37 -6.03 -5.27
N ILE A 73 7.34 -4.88 -4.58
CA ILE A 73 7.39 -4.79 -3.12
C ILE A 73 6.02 -4.44 -2.57
N GLY A 74 5.59 -5.13 -1.52
CA GLY A 74 4.35 -4.85 -0.80
C GLY A 74 4.62 -4.11 0.50
N LEU A 75 3.82 -3.09 0.80
CA LEU A 75 3.86 -2.37 2.06
C LEU A 75 2.46 -2.33 2.68
N ILE A 76 2.35 -2.77 3.93
CA ILE A 76 1.13 -2.66 4.72
C ILE A 76 1.36 -1.59 5.78
N LEU A 77 0.60 -0.49 5.70
CA LEU A 77 0.64 0.60 6.66
C LEU A 77 -0.55 0.47 7.61
N CYS A 78 -0.29 0.10 8.86
CA CYS A 78 -1.31 -0.07 9.90
C CYS A 78 -1.14 0.97 11.02
N ALA A 79 -2.18 1.25 11.80
CA ALA A 79 -2.05 2.12 12.97
C ALA A 79 -1.16 1.48 14.05
N SER A 80 -1.26 0.16 14.20
CA SER A 80 -0.41 -0.63 15.10
C SER A 80 -0.23 -2.05 14.57
N LYS A 81 0.82 -2.75 15.03
CA LYS A 81 1.02 -4.17 14.76
C LYS A 81 1.48 -4.92 15.99
N ASP A 82 1.13 -6.20 16.03
CA ASP A 82 1.78 -7.14 16.93
C ASP A 82 2.88 -7.85 16.15
N ASN A 83 4.12 -7.76 16.62
CA ASN A 83 5.26 -8.32 15.91
C ASN A 83 5.19 -9.85 15.79
N VAL A 84 4.63 -10.55 16.77
CA VAL A 84 4.48 -12.01 16.72
C VAL A 84 3.46 -12.37 15.66
N ILE A 85 2.29 -11.73 15.68
CA ILE A 85 1.24 -11.98 14.67
C ILE A 85 1.76 -11.66 13.26
N ALA A 86 2.49 -10.54 13.11
CA ALA A 86 3.10 -10.16 11.85
C ALA A 86 4.14 -11.18 11.36
N GLU A 87 5.01 -11.67 12.25
CA GLU A 87 6.01 -12.68 11.91
C GLU A 87 5.35 -13.99 11.48
N TYR A 88 4.34 -14.47 12.22
CA TYR A 88 3.60 -15.68 11.84
C TYR A 88 2.87 -15.52 10.51
N ALA A 89 2.31 -14.34 10.22
CA ALA A 89 1.62 -14.08 8.96
C ALA A 89 2.58 -14.04 7.75
N LEU A 90 3.84 -13.68 7.96
CA LEU A 90 4.85 -13.53 6.89
C LEU A 90 5.84 -14.70 6.79
N ARG A 91 5.85 -15.64 7.76
CA ARG A 91 6.87 -16.69 7.89
C ARG A 91 7.12 -17.50 6.62
N ASP A 92 6.07 -17.81 5.87
CA ASP A 92 6.17 -18.59 4.62
C ASP A 92 5.84 -17.76 3.37
N VAL A 93 5.82 -16.43 3.49
CA VAL A 93 5.60 -15.53 2.36
C VAL A 93 6.94 -15.19 1.72
N ASN A 94 7.19 -15.76 0.54
CA ASN A 94 8.45 -15.58 -0.19
C ASN A 94 8.55 -14.25 -0.94
N LYS A 95 7.49 -13.44 -0.95
CA LYS A 95 7.46 -12.13 -1.62
C LYS A 95 7.92 -11.02 -0.67
N PRO A 96 8.55 -9.95 -1.19
CA PRO A 96 9.04 -8.87 -0.35
C PRO A 96 7.87 -8.02 0.18
N ILE A 97 7.41 -8.32 1.39
CA ILE A 97 6.33 -7.61 2.09
C ILE A 97 6.89 -6.98 3.37
N GLY A 98 6.67 -5.67 3.51
CA GLY A 98 6.94 -4.91 4.73
C GLY A 98 5.66 -4.52 5.46
N ILE A 99 5.70 -4.54 6.81
CA ILE A 99 4.61 -4.03 7.66
C ILE A 99 5.17 -2.90 8.53
N ALA A 100 4.61 -1.71 8.37
CA ALA A 100 5.00 -0.51 9.10
C ALA A 100 3.81 0.10 9.86
N GLU A 101 4.11 0.70 11.01
CA GLU A 101 3.16 1.49 11.77
C GLU A 101 3.22 2.94 11.31
N TRP A 102 2.11 3.51 10.85
CA TRP A 102 2.14 4.86 10.29
C TRP A 102 2.24 5.95 11.38
N GLN A 103 1.66 5.75 12.57
CA GLN A 103 1.71 6.71 13.68
C GLN A 103 3.14 6.98 14.20
N THR A 104 4.06 6.02 14.08
CA THR A 104 5.43 6.15 14.61
C THR A 104 6.49 6.38 13.54
N GLN A 105 6.27 5.98 12.29
CA GLN A 105 7.29 6.02 11.24
C GLN A 105 7.09 7.12 10.19
N LEU A 106 5.87 7.60 9.96
CA LEU A 106 5.61 8.60 8.93
C LEU A 106 6.24 9.96 9.32
N THR A 107 6.15 10.36 10.59
CA THR A 107 6.76 11.60 11.10
C THR A 107 8.27 11.58 11.24
N LYS A 108 8.91 10.41 11.38
CA LYS A 108 10.36 10.29 11.63
C LYS A 108 11.21 10.05 10.37
N SER A 109 10.62 9.53 9.30
CA SER A 109 11.38 9.01 8.13
C SER A 109 11.16 9.79 6.84
N LEU A 110 10.17 10.69 6.79
CA LEU A 110 9.88 11.49 5.60
C LEU A 110 10.97 12.57 5.41
N PRO A 111 11.64 12.63 4.25
CA PRO A 111 12.47 13.78 3.89
C PRO A 111 11.62 15.05 4.03
N LYS A 112 12.15 16.08 4.70
CA LYS A 112 11.42 17.34 4.99
C LYS A 112 10.81 18.00 3.74
N GLU A 113 11.36 17.69 2.57
CA GLU A 113 10.93 18.18 1.26
C GLU A 113 9.58 17.59 0.77
N LEU A 114 9.13 16.47 1.35
CA LEU A 114 7.85 15.83 1.00
C LEU A 114 6.70 16.15 1.95
N GLN A 115 7.01 16.70 3.12
CA GLN A 115 6.01 17.14 4.11
C GLN A 115 4.97 18.14 3.57
N PRO A 116 5.29 19.10 2.68
CA PRO A 116 4.28 20.06 2.21
C PRO A 116 3.39 19.56 1.06
N ASN A 117 3.69 18.38 0.46
CA ASN A 117 2.92 17.83 -0.67
C ASN A 117 2.12 16.57 -0.30
N LEU A 118 2.20 16.13 0.96
CA LEU A 118 1.34 15.09 1.49
C LEU A 118 0.19 15.80 2.23
N PRO A 119 -1.07 15.41 1.98
CA PRO A 119 -2.18 15.89 2.81
C PRO A 119 -1.88 15.60 4.28
N THR A 120 -2.21 16.54 5.17
CA THR A 120 -2.03 16.35 6.61
C THR A 120 -2.89 15.22 7.12
N ILE A 121 -2.60 14.73 8.34
CA ILE A 121 -3.37 13.65 8.97
C ILE A 121 -4.86 14.03 9.00
N GLU A 122 -5.18 15.30 9.30
CA GLU A 122 -6.57 15.76 9.29
C GLU A 122 -7.18 15.77 7.88
N GLN A 123 -6.39 16.02 6.84
CA GLN A 123 -6.88 16.02 5.45
C GLN A 123 -7.12 14.60 4.94
N LEU A 124 -6.26 13.64 5.28
CA LEU A 124 -6.45 12.22 4.96
C LEU A 124 -7.63 11.62 5.70
N GLU A 125 -7.79 11.94 6.98
CA GLU A 125 -8.95 11.50 7.78
C GLU A 125 -10.24 12.13 7.27
N ALA A 126 -10.24 13.42 6.91
CA ALA A 126 -11.41 14.10 6.33
C ALA A 126 -11.79 13.58 4.93
N GLU A 127 -10.82 13.24 4.08
CA GLU A 127 -11.10 12.60 2.78
C GLU A 127 -11.68 11.20 2.96
N LEU A 128 -11.17 10.41 3.91
CA LEU A 128 -11.69 9.09 4.24
C LEU A 128 -13.10 9.13 4.85
N GLU A 129 -13.39 10.13 5.69
CA GLU A 129 -14.75 10.35 6.20
C GLU A 129 -15.71 10.81 5.09
N ASN A 130 -15.30 11.73 4.20
CA ASN A 130 -16.14 12.15 3.08
C ASN A 130 -16.46 11.00 2.11
N LEU A 131 -15.49 10.10 1.86
CA LEU A 131 -15.71 8.89 1.06
C LEU A 131 -16.69 7.90 1.71
N SER A 132 -16.82 7.90 3.04
CA SER A 132 -17.81 7.08 3.74
C SER A 132 -19.24 7.67 3.71
N VAL A 133 -19.38 8.98 3.49
CA VAL A 133 -20.69 9.67 3.44
C VAL A 133 -21.32 9.63 2.04
N GLU A 134 -20.52 9.49 0.98
CA GLU A 134 -21.05 9.36 -0.39
C GLU A 134 -21.71 7.99 -0.66
N VAL A 135 -21.36 6.95 0.11
CA VAL A 135 -21.97 5.61 -0.04
C VAL A 135 -23.37 5.54 0.62
N ASP A 136 -23.67 6.42 1.58
CA ASP A 136 -24.95 6.41 2.32
C ASP A 136 -26.03 7.35 1.70
N ASN A 137 -25.73 8.10 0.63
CA ASN A 137 -26.66 9.06 0.01
C ASN A 137 -27.15 8.69 -1.40
N GLU A 138 -26.95 7.44 -1.85
CA GLU A 138 -27.51 6.92 -3.11
C GLU A 138 -28.71 5.96 -2.93
N GLU A 139 -29.47 6.06 -1.83
CA GLU A 139 -30.81 5.42 -1.72
C GLU A 139 -31.97 6.44 -1.71
#